data_AF-A0EE11-F1
#
_entry.id   AF-A0EE11-F1
#
_cell.length_a   1.000
_cell.length_b   1.000
_cell.length_c   1.000
_cell.angle_alpha   90.00
_cell.angle_beta   90.00
_cell.angle_gamma   90.00
#
_symmetry.space_group_name_H-M   'P 1'
#
loop_
_entity.id
_entity.type
_entity.pdbx_description
1 polymer ?
#
loop_
_entity_poly.entity_id
_entity_poly.type
_entity_poly.pdbx_seq_one_letter_code
_entity_poly.pdbx_strand_id
1 'polypeptide(L)' 'MVKYCQSCNVQKAFMVRPKTGNLICQNCFFQAFEEEIHHTIISTQILPLLHPEAKILQSQFMLSLC' A
#
# COMPACT_ATOMS: atom_id res chain seq x y z
N MET A 1 -17.95 20.29 -3.16
CA MET A 1 -17.27 19.60 -4.28
C MET A 1 -16.66 18.29 -3.78
N VAL A 2 -16.87 17.18 -4.48
CA VAL A 2 -16.25 15.89 -4.13
C VAL A 2 -14.77 15.96 -4.55
N LYS A 3 -13.86 15.64 -3.63
CA LYS A 3 -12.43 15.50 -3.94
C LYS A 3 -12.13 14.05 -4.30
N TYR A 4 -11.48 13.84 -5.44
CA TYR A 4 -11.03 12.52 -5.89
C TYR A 4 -9.64 12.20 -5.34
N CYS A 5 -9.34 10.90 -5.26
CA CYS A 5 -8.02 10.42 -4.89
C CYS A 5 -6.97 10.97 -5.86
N GLN A 6 -5.95 11.64 -5.34
CA GLN A 6 -4.87 12.21 -6.15
C GLN A 6 -3.90 11.15 -6.70
N SER A 7 -4.01 9.89 -6.25
CA SER A 7 -3.19 8.78 -6.74
C SER A 7 -3.83 8.03 -7.90
N CYS A 8 -5.13 7.70 -7.82
CA CYS A 8 -5.81 6.95 -8.88
C CYS A 8 -6.77 7.79 -9.71
N ASN A 9 -7.19 8.97 -9.24
CA ASN A 9 -8.17 9.87 -9.89
C ASN A 9 -9.54 9.25 -10.18
N VAL A 10 -9.84 8.05 -9.66
CA VAL A 10 -11.10 7.33 -9.88
C VAL A 10 -11.98 7.36 -8.63
N GLN A 11 -11.46 6.91 -7.48
CA GLN A 11 -12.24 6.81 -6.25
C GLN A 11 -12.27 8.14 -5.49
N LYS A 12 -13.32 8.35 -4.68
CA LYS A 12 -13.42 9.49 -3.77
C LYS A 12 -12.28 9.45 -2.74
N ALA A 13 -11.62 10.59 -2.51
CA ALA A 13 -10.63 10.70 -1.45
C ALA A 13 -11.30 10.61 -0.07
N PHE A 14 -10.65 9.90 0.86
CA PHE A 14 -11.16 9.70 2.22
C PHE A 14 -10.18 10.19 3.30
N MET A 15 -8.87 10.18 3.02
CA MET A 15 -7.85 10.58 4.00
C MET A 15 -6.70 11.36 3.35
N VAL A 16 -5.96 12.11 4.16
CA VAL A 16 -4.68 12.72 3.78
C VAL A 16 -3.55 11.75 4.11
N ARG A 17 -2.68 11.47 3.14
CA ARG A 17 -1.51 10.64 3.32
C ARG A 17 -0.48 11.37 4.20
N PRO A 18 -0.11 10.86 5.39
CA PRO A 18 0.78 11.58 6.30
C PRO A 18 2.15 11.89 5.69
N LYS A 19 2.68 10.98 4.87
CA LYS A 19 4.01 11.11 4.28
C LYS A 19 4.10 12.13 3.13
N THR A 20 3.01 12.41 2.40
CA THR A 20 3.06 13.31 1.22
C THR A 20 2.06 14.45 1.25
N GLY A 21 1.10 14.46 2.17
CA GLY A 21 0.03 15.47 2.21
C GLY A 21 -1.06 15.30 1.14
N ASN A 22 -1.02 14.22 0.35
CA ASN A 22 -2.01 13.99 -0.71
C ASN A 22 -3.31 13.41 -0.16
N LEU A 23 -4.44 13.88 -0.68
CA LEU A 23 -5.76 13.30 -0.49
C LEU A 23 -5.90 12.02 -1.32
N ILE A 24 -6.09 10.88 -0.67
CA ILE A 24 -6.16 9.56 -1.30
C ILE A 24 -7.37 8.74 -0.85
N CYS A 25 -7.77 7.76 -1.64
CA CYS A 25 -8.76 6.75 -1.27
C CYS A 25 -8.15 5.64 -0.41
N GLN A 26 -9.00 4.79 0.17
CA GLN A 26 -8.59 3.70 1.05
C GLN A 26 -7.73 2.66 0.35
N ASN A 27 -8.07 2.25 -0.88
CA ASN A 27 -7.29 1.27 -1.63
C ASN A 27 -5.86 1.76 -1.93
N CYS A 28 -5.71 3.00 -2.39
CA CYS A 28 -4.39 3.58 -2.64
C CYS A 28 -3.57 3.74 -1.36
N PHE A 29 -4.22 3.96 -0.21
CA PHE A 29 -3.53 3.98 1.08
C PHE A 29 -2.95 2.62 1.43
N PHE A 30 -3.75 1.54 1.38
CA PHE A 30 -3.29 0.20 1.71
C PHE A 30 -2.16 -0.27 0.80
N GLN A 31 -2.28 -0.05 -0.52
CA GLN A 31 -1.21 -0.40 -1.47
C GLN A 31 0.10 0.32 -1.15
N ALA A 32 0.05 1.64 -0.92
CA ALA A 32 1.23 2.42 -0.60
C ALA A 32 1.83 2.03 0.77
N PHE A 33 0.99 1.68 1.74
CA PHE A 33 1.41 1.29 3.08
C PHE A 33 2.06 -0.10 3.09
N GLU A 34 1.50 -1.05 2.35
CA GLU A 34 2.08 -2.40 2.18
C GLU A 34 3.46 -2.32 1.53
N GLU A 35 3.61 -1.52 0.47
CA GLU A 35 4.91 -1.30 -0.18
C GLU A 35 5.95 -0.69 0.78
N GLU A 36 5.52 0.24 1.64
CA GLU A 36 6.40 0.86 2.64
C GLU A 36 6.84 -0.10 3.74
N ILE A 37 5.92 -0.94 4.23
CA ILE A 37 6.25 -2.01 5.17
C ILE A 37 7.22 -3.00 4.50
N HIS A 38 6.93 -3.41 3.28
CA HIS A 38 7.76 -4.33 2.51
C HIS A 38 9.18 -3.79 2.33
N HIS A 39 9.33 -2.54 1.88
CA HIS A 39 10.61 -1.86 1.80
C HIS A 39 11.33 -1.79 3.15
N THR A 40 10.61 -1.52 4.24
CA THR A 40 11.19 -1.50 5.58
C THR A 40 11.73 -2.87 5.96
N ILE A 41 10.94 -3.94 5.82
CA ILE A 41 11.35 -5.30 6.19
C ILE A 41 12.60 -5.74 5.40
N ILE A 42 12.63 -5.48 4.08
CA ILE A 42 13.77 -5.84 3.24
C ILE A 42 15.01 -5.02 3.59
N SER A 43 14.87 -3.70 3.72
CA SER A 43 16.03 -2.81 3.94
C SER A 43 16.66 -2.96 5.32
N THR A 44 15.88 -3.31 6.33
CA THR A 44 16.34 -3.43 7.72
C THR A 44 16.71 -4.85 8.11
N GLN A 45 16.48 -5.83 7.24
CA GLN A 45 16.69 -7.26 7.53
C GLN A 45 16.05 -7.71 8.85
N ILE A 46 14.95 -7.06 9.27
CA ILE A 46 14.23 -7.40 10.52
C ILE A 46 13.82 -8.89 10.52
N LEU A 47 13.66 -9.49 9.33
CA LEU A 47 13.54 -10.93 9.18
C LEU A 47 14.80 -11.53 8.51
N PRO A 48 15.72 -12.16 9.27
CA PRO A 48 16.99 -12.65 8.75
C PRO A 48 16.91 -13.92 7.88
N LEU A 49 15.72 -14.47 7.62
CA LEU A 49 15.51 -15.73 6.90
C LEU A 49 14.71 -15.60 5.60
N LEU A 50 14.41 -14.38 5.14
CA LEU A 50 13.69 -14.20 3.88
C LEU A 50 14.68 -14.08 2.72
N HIS A 51 14.72 -15.11 1.89
CA HIS A 51 15.24 -15.02 0.53
C HIS A 51 14.52 -13.87 -0.22
N PRO A 52 15.18 -13.25 -1.22
CA PRO A 52 14.68 -12.08 -1.98
C PRO A 52 13.37 -12.30 -2.75
N GLU A 53 12.78 -13.50 -2.69
CA GLU A 53 11.49 -13.85 -3.29
C GLU A 53 10.35 -13.92 -2.25
N ALA A 54 10.59 -13.53 -1.01
CA ALA A 54 9.53 -13.35 -0.03
C ALA A 54 8.69 -12.13 -0.40
N LYS A 55 7.79 -12.32 -1.36
CA LYS A 55 6.48 -11.68 -1.41
C LYS A 55 5.87 -11.80 -0.01
N ILE A 56 6.11 -10.86 0.90
CA ILE A 56 5.49 -10.83 2.23
C ILE A 56 4.00 -10.50 2.04
N LEU A 57 3.22 -11.43 1.50
CA LEU A 57 1.78 -11.35 1.19
C LEU A 57 1.38 -10.80 -0.21
N GLN A 58 2.22 -10.83 -1.26
CA GLN A 58 1.76 -10.41 -2.60
C GLN A 58 0.86 -11.45 -3.31
N SER A 59 -0.12 -12.07 -2.66
CA SER A 59 -1.02 -12.97 -3.39
C SER A 59 -2.35 -13.34 -2.75
N GLN A 60 -2.50 -13.31 -1.42
CA GLN A 60 -3.65 -14.01 -0.82
C GLN A 60 -4.94 -13.19 -0.71
N PHE A 61 -4.91 -11.89 -1.04
CA PHE A 61 -6.10 -11.02 -1.01
C PHE A 61 -6.60 -10.56 -2.39
N MET A 62 -5.92 -10.93 -3.48
CA MET A 62 -6.37 -10.70 -4.87
C MET A 62 -6.78 -12.00 -5.60
N LEU A 63 -7.04 -13.06 -4.84
CA LEU A 63 -7.69 -14.30 -5.31
C LEU A 63 -8.89 -14.70 -4.43
N SER A 64 -9.42 -13.77 -3.63
CA SER A 64 -10.76 -13.89 -3.03
C SER A 64 -11.73 -12.87 -3.64
N LEU A 65 -11.62 -12.64 -4.96
CA LEU A 65 -12.79 -12.31 -5.78
C LEU A 65 -13.29 -13.61 -6.42
N CYS A 66 -14.03 -14.37 -5.62
CA CYS A 66 -15.32 -14.93 -6.00
C CYS A 66 -16.35 -14.33 -5.04
#